data_AF-A0A934YXA7-F1
#
_entry.id   AF-A0A934YXA7-F1
#
_cell.length_a   1.000
_cell.length_b   1.000
_cell.length_c   1.000
_cell.angle_alpha   90.00
_cell.angle_beta   90.00
_cell.angle_gamma   90.00
#
_symmetry.space_group_name_H-M   'P 1'
#
loop_
_entity.id
_entity.type
_entity.pdbx_description
1 polymer ?
#
loop_
_entity_poly.entity_id
_entity_poly.type
_entity_poly.pdbx_seq_one_letter_code
_entity_poly.pdbx_strand_id
1 'polypeptide(L)'
;MNKLTGMITAGLLLFSLCTVKSTYAQGNLVDKREQATGWYVPVTGQVTLQGEKAEGAEITLYKENEEIIVVQTNPKGKYALELDLDAAYSIQFKQAGFQTKMIYMDTSLPKDLVKYPAYVCKVDLLPEGTQQADPFFTDFPSAIVRYDPEMGGFYHSAAYLAHIQAKFNNYASAGN
;
A
#
# COMPACT_ATOMS: atom_id res chain seq x y z
N MET A 1 -48.12 25.92 47.49
CA MET A 1 -49.48 25.41 47.21
C MET A 1 -50.19 26.44 46.35
N ASN A 2 -50.59 26.07 45.13
CA ASN A 2 -51.79 26.56 44.44
C ASN A 2 -51.95 25.77 43.14
N LYS A 3 -53.03 25.01 43.06
CA LYS A 3 -53.57 24.42 41.83
C LYS A 3 -54.33 25.52 41.09
N LEU A 4 -54.22 25.59 39.77
CA LEU A 4 -55.35 26.03 38.95
C LEU A 4 -55.33 25.34 37.58
N THR A 5 -56.45 24.68 37.34
CA THR A 5 -56.93 23.96 36.16
C THR A 5 -57.27 24.94 35.03
N GLY A 6 -57.15 24.53 33.76
CA GLY A 6 -57.87 25.23 32.68
C GLY A 6 -57.39 25.02 31.24
N MET A 7 -58.12 24.14 30.54
CA MET A 7 -58.69 24.36 29.20
C MET A 7 -57.79 24.36 27.94
N ILE A 8 -57.81 23.18 27.28
CA ILE A 8 -58.00 22.91 25.85
C ILE A 8 -57.88 24.12 24.90
N THR A 9 -56.88 24.09 24.01
CA THR A 9 -56.97 24.73 22.70
C THR A 9 -56.39 23.78 21.66
N ALA A 10 -57.25 23.37 20.72
CA ALA A 10 -56.91 22.51 19.60
C ALA A 10 -55.95 23.24 18.65
N GLY A 11 -54.75 22.69 18.48
CA GLY A 11 -53.76 23.16 17.51
C GLY A 11 -53.56 22.10 16.43
N LEU A 12 -54.24 22.29 15.31
CA LEU A 12 -54.11 21.55 14.06
C LEU A 12 -52.67 21.74 13.52
N LEU A 13 -51.81 20.73 13.65
CA LEU A 13 -50.45 20.75 13.06
C LEU A 13 -50.39 19.80 11.88
N LEU A 14 -50.21 20.41 10.70
CA LEU A 14 -50.08 19.81 9.38
C LEU A 14 -48.98 18.74 9.35
N PHE A 15 -49.36 17.50 9.05
CA PHE A 15 -48.44 16.45 8.61
C PHE A 15 -47.89 16.83 7.22
N SER A 16 -46.70 17.43 7.19
CA SER A 16 -45.94 17.58 5.96
C SER A 16 -45.29 16.24 5.60
N LEU A 17 -45.87 15.54 4.62
CA LEU A 17 -45.26 14.39 3.96
C LEU A 17 -43.99 14.85 3.21
N CYS A 18 -42.82 14.69 3.82
CA CYS A 18 -41.57 14.68 3.06
C CYS A 18 -41.46 13.35 2.32
N THR A 19 -41.82 13.33 1.03
CA THR A 19 -41.50 12.23 0.14
C THR A 19 -40.01 12.29 -0.19
N VAL A 20 -39.23 11.40 0.42
CA VAL A 20 -37.80 11.22 0.09
C VAL A 20 -37.72 10.59 -1.29
N LYS A 21 -37.44 11.40 -2.32
CA LYS A 21 -37.06 10.89 -3.64
C LYS A 21 -35.61 10.39 -3.54
N SER A 22 -35.45 9.09 -3.34
CA SER A 22 -34.16 8.43 -3.52
C SER A 22 -33.82 8.44 -5.02
N THR A 23 -33.01 9.39 -5.45
CA THR A 23 -32.40 9.37 -6.78
C THR A 23 -31.24 8.37 -6.75
N TYR A 24 -31.50 7.17 -7.25
CA TYR A 24 -30.45 6.26 -7.68
C TYR A 24 -29.77 6.89 -8.90
N ALA A 25 -28.63 7.55 -8.68
CA ALA A 25 -27.75 7.93 -9.77
C ALA A 25 -27.11 6.65 -10.33
N GLN A 26 -27.52 6.27 -11.54
CA GLN A 26 -26.83 5.27 -12.36
C GLN A 26 -25.36 5.70 -12.52
N GLY A 27 -24.44 4.81 -12.15
CA GLY A 27 -23.00 5.05 -12.28
C GLY A 27 -22.61 5.30 -13.73
N ASN A 28 -22.00 6.45 -13.97
CA ASN A 28 -21.32 6.77 -15.23
C ASN A 28 -20.14 5.80 -15.41
N LEU A 29 -20.01 5.25 -16.62
CA LEU A 29 -18.80 4.58 -17.08
C LEU A 29 -17.69 5.64 -17.18
N VAL A 30 -16.68 5.54 -16.33
CA VAL A 30 -15.54 6.47 -16.31
C VAL A 30 -14.57 6.06 -17.41
N ASP A 31 -14.52 6.85 -18.49
CA ASP A 31 -13.83 6.49 -19.75
C ASP A 31 -12.42 7.11 -19.90
N LYS A 32 -11.92 7.86 -18.90
CA LYS A 32 -10.55 8.44 -18.92
C LYS A 32 -9.95 8.52 -17.51
N ARG A 33 -8.67 8.14 -17.39
CA ARG A 33 -7.88 8.17 -16.13
C ARG A 33 -7.75 9.56 -15.49
N GLU A 34 -7.97 10.63 -16.24
CA GLU A 34 -7.71 12.01 -15.79
C GLU A 34 -8.82 12.64 -14.93
N GLN A 35 -9.93 11.95 -14.65
CA GLN A 35 -11.07 12.56 -13.93
C GLN A 35 -11.66 11.73 -12.78
N ALA A 36 -10.89 10.84 -12.17
CA ALA A 36 -11.36 10.09 -11.01
C ALA A 36 -10.39 10.15 -9.83
N THR A 37 -10.87 10.69 -8.72
CA THR A 37 -10.45 10.26 -7.38
C THR A 37 -10.60 8.72 -7.34
N GLY A 38 -9.49 7.96 -7.29
CA GLY A 38 -9.54 6.49 -7.15
C GLY A 38 -8.72 5.63 -8.11
N TRP A 39 -7.72 6.17 -8.82
CA TRP A 39 -6.75 5.35 -9.56
C TRP A 39 -5.44 5.22 -8.77
N TYR A 40 -5.30 4.12 -8.03
CA TYR A 40 -4.09 3.76 -7.31
C TYR A 40 -3.71 2.31 -7.61
N VAL A 41 -2.46 1.95 -7.35
CA VAL A 41 -2.01 0.56 -7.26
C VAL A 41 -2.27 0.06 -5.85
N PRO A 42 -3.17 -0.92 -5.66
CA PRO A 42 -3.33 -1.54 -4.36
C PRO A 42 -2.14 -2.45 -4.10
N VAL A 43 -1.43 -2.20 -3.00
CA VAL A 43 -0.38 -3.08 -2.48
C VAL A 43 -0.92 -3.75 -1.25
N THR A 44 -0.93 -5.08 -1.25
CA THR A 44 -1.27 -5.88 -0.07
C THR A 44 -0.09 -6.76 0.27
N GLY A 45 0.14 -6.99 1.56
CA GLY A 45 1.33 -7.74 1.92
C GLY A 45 1.30 -8.41 3.27
N GLN A 46 2.36 -9.16 3.50
CA GLN A 46 2.63 -9.81 4.77
C GLN A 46 4.11 -9.67 5.10
N VAL A 47 4.39 -9.25 6.34
CA VAL A 47 5.73 -9.21 6.90
C VAL A 47 5.89 -10.40 7.85
N THR A 48 7.01 -11.09 7.71
CA THR A 48 7.46 -12.16 8.61
C THR A 48 8.84 -11.85 9.18
N LEU A 49 9.11 -12.43 10.35
CA LEU A 49 10.37 -12.41 11.06
C LEU A 49 10.88 -13.86 11.07
N GLN A 50 11.79 -14.20 10.15
CA GLN A 50 12.27 -15.57 9.95
C GLN A 50 11.13 -16.60 9.77
N GLY A 51 10.14 -16.24 8.96
CA GLY A 51 8.96 -17.07 8.68
C GLY A 51 7.80 -16.94 9.68
N GLU A 52 8.02 -16.34 10.85
CA GLU A 52 6.95 -16.07 11.82
C GLU A 52 6.25 -14.75 11.53
N LYS A 53 4.94 -14.63 11.82
CA LYS A 53 4.18 -13.41 11.50
C LYS A 53 4.68 -12.22 12.31
N ALA A 54 4.99 -11.11 11.65
CA ALA A 54 5.47 -9.90 12.30
C ALA A 54 4.29 -9.01 12.72
N GLU A 55 3.88 -9.02 13.99
CA GLU A 55 2.91 -8.04 14.51
C GLU A 55 3.61 -6.71 14.84
N GLY A 56 3.01 -5.58 14.46
CA GLY A 56 3.52 -4.25 14.78
C GLY A 56 4.75 -3.81 14.01
N ALA A 57 5.15 -4.52 12.96
CA ALA A 57 6.23 -4.08 12.08
C ALA A 57 5.84 -2.77 11.40
N GLU A 58 6.77 -1.83 11.37
CA GLU A 58 6.57 -0.49 10.81
C GLU A 58 6.83 -0.52 9.31
N ILE A 59 5.90 0.04 8.54
CA ILE A 59 6.00 0.21 7.09
C ILE A 59 5.88 1.69 6.78
N THR A 60 6.95 2.26 6.23
CA THR A 60 7.02 3.66 5.84
C THR A 60 7.00 3.76 4.32
N LEU A 61 6.02 4.48 3.78
CA LEU A 61 5.91 4.75 2.35
C LEU A 61 6.50 6.13 2.06
N TYR A 62 7.47 6.17 1.16
CA TYR A 62 8.04 7.40 0.63
C TYR A 62 7.65 7.56 -0.84
N LYS A 63 7.31 8.78 -1.25
CA LYS A 63 7.11 9.19 -2.65
C LYS A 63 8.13 10.26 -2.96
N GLU A 64 8.99 10.03 -3.95
CA GLU A 64 10.05 11.00 -4.33
C GLU A 64 10.94 11.46 -3.15
N ASN A 65 11.19 10.57 -2.18
CA ASN A 65 11.93 10.80 -0.92
C ASN A 65 11.20 11.60 0.17
N GLU A 66 9.94 11.96 -0.04
CA GLU A 66 9.06 12.50 1.01
C GLU A 66 8.30 11.36 1.69
N GLU A 67 8.28 11.35 3.03
CA GLU A 67 7.47 10.41 3.80
C GLU A 67 5.98 10.75 3.64
N ILE A 68 5.20 9.79 3.14
CA ILE A 68 3.77 9.96 2.88
C ILE A 68 2.93 9.40 4.02
N ILE A 69 3.26 8.18 4.46
CA ILE A 69 2.52 7.50 5.52
C ILE A 69 3.38 6.46 6.22
N VAL A 70 3.11 6.28 7.51
CA VAL A 70 3.59 5.18 8.32
C VAL A 70 2.39 4.32 8.72
N VAL A 71 2.47 3.01 8.45
CA VAL A 71 1.48 2.02 8.90
C VAL A 71 2.16 0.90 9.67
N GLN A 72 1.39 0.12 10.41
CA GLN A 72 1.88 -1.06 11.11
C GLN A 72 1.17 -2.33 10.65
N THR A 73 1.86 -3.46 10.68
CA THR A 73 1.22 -4.76 10.46
C THR A 73 0.27 -5.12 11.59
N ASN A 74 -0.82 -5.79 11.23
CA ASN A 74 -1.76 -6.37 12.19
C ASN A 74 -1.21 -7.67 12.84
N PRO A 75 -1.92 -8.32 13.79
CA PRO A 75 -1.49 -9.57 14.43
C PRO A 75 -1.25 -10.76 13.48
N LYS A 76 -1.71 -10.67 12.23
CA LYS A 76 -1.45 -11.68 11.19
C LYS A 76 -0.23 -11.34 10.33
N GLY A 77 0.49 -10.27 10.66
CA GLY A 77 1.60 -9.72 9.89
C GLY A 77 1.17 -9.00 8.62
N LYS A 78 -0.12 -8.68 8.44
CA LYS A 78 -0.64 -8.13 7.18
C LYS A 78 -0.69 -6.62 7.19
N TYR A 79 -0.49 -6.01 6.02
CA TYR A 79 -0.62 -4.58 5.77
C TYR A 79 -1.22 -4.33 4.37
N ALA A 80 -1.65 -3.10 4.13
CA ALA A 80 -2.11 -2.61 2.83
C ALA A 80 -1.68 -1.16 2.62
N LEU A 81 -1.40 -0.79 1.37
CA LEU A 81 -1.06 0.56 0.93
C LEU A 81 -1.79 0.85 -0.39
N GLU A 82 -2.03 2.12 -0.65
CA GLU A 82 -2.61 2.63 -1.90
C GLU A 82 -1.64 3.64 -2.50
N LEU A 83 -1.07 3.32 -3.66
CA LEU A 83 -0.02 4.13 -4.30
C LEU A 83 -0.59 4.81 -5.53
N ASP A 84 -0.42 6.12 -5.69
CA ASP A 84 -0.83 6.80 -6.93
C ASP A 84 -0.12 6.20 -8.14
N LEU A 85 -0.78 6.23 -9.29
CA LEU A 85 -0.19 5.85 -10.57
C LEU A 85 0.92 6.80 -11.02
N ASP A 86 1.74 6.32 -11.95
CA ASP A 86 2.75 7.11 -12.67
C ASP A 86 3.74 7.84 -11.73
N ALA A 87 4.11 7.17 -10.63
CA ALA A 87 5.01 7.69 -9.61
C ALA A 87 6.00 6.62 -9.12
N ALA A 88 7.04 7.10 -8.42
CA ALA A 88 8.09 6.29 -7.83
C ALA A 88 7.99 6.28 -6.30
N TYR A 89 7.97 5.08 -5.73
CA TYR A 89 7.87 4.88 -4.29
C TYR A 89 9.01 4.05 -3.73
N SER A 90 9.37 4.35 -2.49
CA SER A 90 10.17 3.47 -1.64
C SER A 90 9.30 3.01 -0.47
N ILE A 91 9.23 1.71 -0.27
CA ILE A 91 8.53 1.08 0.86
C ILE A 91 9.60 0.53 1.80
N GLN A 92 9.71 1.11 2.98
CA GLN A 92 10.65 0.69 4.01
C GLN A 92 9.94 -0.15 5.06
N PHE A 93 10.55 -1.27 5.45
CA PHE A 93 10.06 -2.19 6.46
C PHE A 93 11.05 -2.21 7.63
N LYS A 94 10.55 -2.02 8.84
CA LYS A 94 11.38 -1.93 10.05
C LYS A 94 10.76 -2.70 11.21
N GLN A 95 11.61 -3.41 11.94
CA GLN A 95 11.28 -4.09 13.19
C GLN A 95 12.53 -4.08 14.08
N ALA A 96 12.36 -3.80 15.38
CA ALA A 96 13.48 -3.77 16.31
C ALA A 96 14.22 -5.12 16.37
N GLY A 97 15.56 -5.09 16.26
CA GLY A 97 16.40 -6.30 16.24
C GLY A 97 16.46 -7.01 14.88
N PHE A 98 15.81 -6.45 13.86
CA PHE A 98 15.82 -6.95 12.49
C PHE A 98 16.31 -5.89 11.54
N GLN A 99 16.88 -6.35 10.43
CA GLN A 99 17.38 -5.48 9.39
C GLN A 99 16.25 -4.71 8.73
N THR A 100 16.51 -3.44 8.48
CA THR A 100 15.62 -2.62 7.66
C THR A 100 15.68 -3.10 6.23
N LYS A 101 14.52 -3.28 5.60
CA LYS A 101 14.42 -3.70 4.21
C LYS A 101 13.70 -2.63 3.42
N MET A 102 14.18 -2.34 2.22
CA MET A 102 13.55 -1.38 1.32
C MET A 102 13.12 -2.05 0.02
N ILE A 103 11.98 -1.67 -0.52
CA ILE A 103 11.49 -2.07 -1.85
C ILE A 103 11.21 -0.80 -2.62
N TYR A 104 11.72 -0.74 -3.85
CA TYR A 104 11.38 0.35 -4.77
C TYR A 104 10.26 -0.12 -5.70
N MET A 105 9.27 0.74 -5.93
CA MET A 105 8.14 0.44 -6.82
C MET A 105 7.90 1.60 -7.78
N ASP A 106 7.81 1.25 -9.07
CA ASP A 106 7.42 2.15 -10.14
C ASP A 106 5.98 1.81 -10.55
N THR A 107 5.06 2.77 -10.38
CA THR A 107 3.64 2.60 -10.69
C THR A 107 3.26 3.10 -12.08
N SER A 108 4.25 3.32 -12.95
CA SER A 108 4.00 3.66 -14.36
C SER A 108 3.30 2.52 -15.07
N LEU A 109 2.19 2.82 -15.74
CA LEU A 109 1.39 1.86 -16.50
C LEU A 109 1.24 2.30 -17.96
N PRO A 110 1.07 1.35 -18.92
CA PRO A 110 0.65 1.70 -20.27
C PRO A 110 -0.61 2.56 -20.25
N LYS A 111 -0.65 3.63 -21.06
CA LYS A 111 -1.70 4.68 -20.98
C LYS A 111 -3.11 4.16 -21.26
N ASP A 112 -3.20 3.11 -22.07
CA ASP A 112 -4.43 2.43 -22.50
C ASP A 112 -4.90 1.34 -21.53
N LEU A 113 -4.12 1.03 -20.49
CA LEU A 113 -4.47 -0.03 -19.54
C LEU A 113 -5.55 0.44 -18.55
N VAL A 114 -6.75 -0.14 -18.60
CA VAL A 114 -7.85 0.29 -17.70
C VAL A 114 -7.96 -0.62 -16.47
N LYS A 115 -7.30 -1.77 -16.48
CA LYS A 115 -7.35 -2.78 -15.40
C LYS A 115 -5.98 -3.37 -15.13
N TYR A 116 -5.65 -3.53 -13.87
CA TYR A 116 -4.42 -4.14 -13.40
C TYR A 116 -4.65 -4.79 -12.04
N PRO A 117 -3.89 -5.85 -11.69
CA PRO A 117 -4.04 -6.53 -10.41
C PRO A 117 -3.38 -5.73 -9.26
N ALA A 118 -3.78 -6.05 -8.04
CA ALA A 118 -3.04 -5.66 -6.86
C ALA A 118 -1.64 -6.30 -6.86
N TYR A 119 -0.66 -5.57 -6.32
CA TYR A 119 0.65 -6.14 -6.04
C TYR A 119 0.64 -6.85 -4.68
N VAL A 120 1.11 -8.09 -4.65
CA VAL A 120 1.21 -8.89 -3.42
C VAL A 120 2.67 -8.91 -2.96
N CYS A 121 2.95 -8.16 -1.89
CA CYS A 121 4.29 -7.97 -1.37
C CYS A 121 4.52 -8.77 -0.08
N LYS A 122 5.29 -9.86 -0.18
CA LYS A 122 5.69 -10.67 0.98
C LYS A 122 7.13 -10.36 1.35
N VAL A 123 7.36 -10.01 2.61
CA VAL A 123 8.66 -9.62 3.11
C VAL A 123 9.01 -10.47 4.33
N ASP A 124 10.12 -11.19 4.27
CA ASP A 124 10.76 -11.75 5.44
C ASP A 124 11.92 -10.85 5.87
N LEU A 125 11.95 -10.46 7.14
CA LEU A 125 13.02 -9.70 7.76
C LEU A 125 13.96 -10.65 8.51
N LEU A 126 15.26 -10.40 8.36
CA LEU A 126 16.32 -11.17 9.01
C LEU A 126 16.83 -10.42 10.24
N PRO A 127 17.23 -11.13 11.31
CA PRO A 127 17.87 -10.51 12.46
C PRO A 127 19.13 -9.75 12.04
N GLU A 128 19.40 -8.66 12.75
CA GLU A 128 20.67 -7.95 12.62
C GLU A 128 21.85 -8.88 12.91
N GLY A 129 22.99 -8.66 12.23
CA GLY A 129 24.21 -9.46 12.43
C GLY A 129 24.22 -10.84 11.78
N THR A 130 23.22 -11.21 10.98
CA THR A 130 23.26 -12.43 10.15
C THR A 130 24.25 -12.24 8.99
N GLN A 131 25.18 -13.20 8.77
CA GLN A 131 26.21 -13.12 7.72
C GLN A 131 25.65 -13.00 6.29
N GLN A 132 24.39 -13.38 6.09
CA GLN A 132 23.69 -13.28 4.80
C GLN A 132 23.29 -11.83 4.45
N ALA A 133 23.47 -10.90 5.39
CA ALA A 133 23.28 -9.48 5.21
C ALA A 133 24.62 -8.77 5.19
N ASP A 134 25.28 -8.83 4.04
CA ASP A 134 26.38 -7.92 3.77
C ASP A 134 25.86 -6.47 3.90
N PRO A 135 26.54 -5.57 4.64
CA PRO A 135 26.20 -4.15 4.73
C PRO A 135 26.03 -3.47 3.37
N PHE A 136 26.63 -4.00 2.30
CA PHE A 136 26.39 -3.52 0.95
C PHE A 136 24.90 -3.63 0.55
N PHE A 137 24.17 -4.67 0.99
CA PHE A 137 22.79 -4.91 0.59
C PHE A 137 21.75 -4.15 1.43
N THR A 138 22.14 -3.53 2.56
CA THR A 138 21.23 -2.70 3.35
C THR A 138 20.99 -1.33 2.72
N ASP A 139 21.92 -0.83 1.91
CA ASP A 139 21.83 0.50 1.27
C ASP A 139 21.08 0.47 -0.07
N PHE A 140 20.83 -0.71 -0.65
CA PHE A 140 20.09 -0.87 -1.90
C PHE A 140 18.70 -1.47 -1.65
N PRO A 141 17.70 -1.15 -2.50
CA PRO A 141 16.40 -1.79 -2.39
C PRO A 141 16.55 -3.31 -2.59
N SER A 142 15.95 -4.10 -1.72
CA SER A 142 15.92 -5.55 -1.85
C SER A 142 15.19 -6.04 -3.10
N ALA A 143 14.30 -5.21 -3.66
CA ALA A 143 13.61 -5.45 -4.92
C ALA A 143 13.25 -4.14 -5.60
N ILE A 144 13.25 -4.16 -6.94
CA ILE A 144 12.60 -3.16 -7.78
C ILE A 144 11.36 -3.81 -8.38
N VAL A 145 10.20 -3.20 -8.20
CA VAL A 145 8.91 -3.69 -8.69
C VAL A 145 8.43 -2.80 -9.82
N ARG A 146 8.06 -3.40 -10.95
CA ARG A 146 7.49 -2.70 -12.11
C ARG A 146 6.33 -3.49 -12.71
N TYR A 147 5.46 -2.80 -13.43
CA TYR A 147 4.47 -3.47 -14.25
C TYR A 147 5.14 -4.17 -15.44
N ASP A 148 4.78 -5.42 -15.65
CA ASP A 148 5.17 -6.23 -16.80
C ASP A 148 3.94 -6.41 -17.70
N PRO A 149 3.95 -5.88 -18.94
CA PRO A 149 2.80 -5.97 -19.84
C PRO A 149 2.59 -7.38 -20.40
N GLU A 150 3.62 -8.23 -20.46
CA GLU A 150 3.51 -9.61 -20.94
C GLU A 150 2.85 -10.49 -19.87
N MET A 151 3.22 -10.28 -18.61
CA MET A 151 2.65 -11.00 -17.47
C MET A 151 1.36 -10.35 -16.94
N GLY A 152 1.07 -9.11 -17.33
CA GLY A 152 -0.16 -8.40 -16.97
C GLY A 152 -0.24 -7.95 -15.52
N GLY A 153 0.89 -7.70 -14.85
CA GLY A 153 0.92 -7.39 -13.42
C GLY A 153 2.24 -6.80 -12.92
N PHE A 154 2.34 -6.56 -11.62
CA PHE A 154 3.55 -6.04 -10.99
C PHE A 154 4.46 -7.16 -10.50
N TYR A 155 5.72 -7.12 -10.93
CA TYR A 155 6.71 -8.17 -10.61
C TYR A 155 8.08 -7.57 -10.26
N HIS A 156 8.91 -8.39 -9.63
CA HIS A 156 10.31 -8.03 -9.37
C HIS A 156 11.06 -7.95 -10.70
N SER A 157 11.80 -6.86 -10.91
CA SER A 157 12.57 -6.63 -12.11
C SER A 157 13.67 -7.68 -12.27
N ALA A 158 13.57 -8.51 -13.30
CA ALA A 158 14.58 -9.51 -13.64
C ALA A 158 15.96 -8.88 -13.88
N ALA A 159 15.99 -7.71 -14.53
CA ALA A 159 17.23 -6.95 -14.77
C ALA A 159 17.91 -6.51 -13.46
N TYR A 160 17.13 -6.14 -12.45
CA TYR A 160 17.67 -5.78 -11.13
C TYR A 160 18.26 -7.00 -10.42
N LEU A 161 17.53 -8.12 -10.41
CA LEU A 161 18.02 -9.37 -9.84
C LEU A 161 19.32 -9.82 -10.52
N ALA A 162 19.42 -9.73 -11.85
CA ALA A 162 20.63 -10.03 -12.60
C ALA A 162 21.79 -9.09 -12.24
N HIS A 163 21.52 -7.79 -12.08
CA HIS A 163 22.54 -6.80 -11.71
C HIS A 163 23.09 -7.03 -10.29
N ILE A 164 22.20 -7.30 -9.33
CA ILE A 164 22.61 -7.61 -7.96
C ILE A 164 23.35 -8.95 -7.89
N GLN A 165 22.92 -9.99 -8.62
CA GLN A 165 23.63 -11.27 -8.69
C GLN A 165 25.02 -11.13 -9.33
N ALA A 166 25.14 -10.31 -10.39
CA ALA A 166 26.43 -10.05 -11.02
C ALA A 166 27.38 -9.31 -10.05
N LYS A 167 26.89 -8.31 -9.32
CA LYS A 167 27.65 -7.64 -8.26
C LYS A 167 28.07 -8.63 -7.16
N PHE A 168 27.14 -9.47 -6.68
CA PHE A 168 27.40 -10.50 -5.69
C PHE A 168 28.56 -11.42 -6.11
N ASN A 169 28.51 -11.95 -7.34
CA ASN A 169 29.54 -12.84 -7.87
C ASN A 169 30.91 -12.16 -7.95
N ASN A 170 30.96 -10.88 -8.36
CA ASN A 170 32.20 -10.11 -8.46
C ASN A 170 32.83 -9.82 -7.08
N TYR A 171 32.03 -9.52 -6.06
CA TYR A 171 32.54 -9.35 -4.70
C TYR A 171 33.02 -10.67 -4.09
N ALA A 172 32.28 -11.76 -4.27
CA ALA A 172 32.68 -13.08 -3.78
C ALA A 172 33.97 -13.61 -4.42
N SER A 173 34.29 -13.17 -5.64
CA SER A 173 35.52 -13.57 -6.35
C SER A 173 36.69 -12.61 -6.15
N ALA A 174 36.45 -11.36 -5.72
CA ALA A 174 37.50 -10.39 -5.37
C ALA A 174 38.03 -10.55 -3.93
N GLY A 175 37.38 -11.37 -3.10
CA GLY A 175 37.78 -11.67 -1.72
C GLY A 175 38.64 -12.93 -1.54
N ASN A 176 39.10 -13.58 -2.62
CA ASN A 176 40.00 -14.72 -2.60
C ASN A 176 41.40 -14.36 -3.08
#